data_AF-A0A963I1G4-F1
#
_entry.id   AF-A0A963I1G4-F1
#
_cell.length_a   1.000
_cell.length_b   1.000
_cell.length_c   1.000
_cell.angle_alpha   90.00
_cell.angle_beta   90.00
_cell.angle_gamma   90.00
#
_symmetry.space_group_name_H-M   'P 1'
#
loop_
_entity.id
_entity.type
_entity.pdbx_description
1 polymer ?
#
loop_
_entity_poly.entity_id
_entity_poly.type
_entity_poly.pdbx_seq_one_letter_code
_entity_poly.pdbx_strand_id
1 'polypeptide(L)'
;MKTKLKQVTGAVLAASLGLAAASSAYAAESLQDVMKRRNLSQQDLLAAAKTYTPSGKRDEFIAFSSGGQSGQIIVYGVPSMRILKYLAVFTPEPWQGYGFDEESKAVLAQGRIDGKDITWGDTHHPAISETEGQYDGQFLFINDKANPRLAVVDLR
;
A
#
# COMPACT_ATOMS: atom_id res chain seq x y z
N MET A 1 -5.93 1.08 68.14
CA MET A 1 -4.79 0.89 67.20
C MET A 1 -4.89 -0.33 66.28
N LYS A 2 -5.50 -1.46 66.69
CA LYS A 2 -5.52 -2.70 65.88
C LYS A 2 -6.38 -2.66 64.60
N THR A 3 -7.40 -1.79 64.53
CA THR A 3 -8.31 -1.66 63.38
C THR A 3 -7.74 -0.87 62.20
N LYS A 4 -6.99 0.21 62.48
CA LYS A 4 -6.32 1.01 61.42
C LYS A 4 -5.23 0.23 60.69
N LEU A 5 -4.53 -0.68 61.39
CA LEU A 5 -3.47 -1.49 60.79
C LEU A 5 -4.00 -2.48 59.74
N LYS A 6 -5.16 -3.11 59.98
CA LYS A 6 -5.82 -4.05 59.05
C LYS A 6 -6.34 -3.38 57.78
N GLN A 7 -6.85 -2.15 57.89
CA GLN A 7 -7.32 -1.37 56.73
C GLN A 7 -6.17 -0.93 55.84
N VAL A 8 -5.02 -0.56 56.43
CA VAL A 8 -3.81 -0.21 55.67
C VAL A 8 -3.20 -1.43 54.98
N THR A 9 -3.20 -2.61 55.62
CA THR A 9 -2.71 -3.85 54.96
C THR A 9 -3.60 -4.29 53.82
N GLY A 10 -4.92 -4.21 53.98
CA GLY A 10 -5.88 -4.54 52.91
C GLY A 10 -5.76 -3.60 51.70
N ALA A 11 -5.58 -2.29 51.95
CA ALA A 11 -5.39 -1.30 50.90
C ALA A 11 -4.07 -1.47 50.13
N VAL A 12 -2.98 -1.82 50.82
CA VAL A 12 -1.68 -2.09 50.18
C VAL A 12 -1.72 -3.38 49.36
N LEU A 13 -2.37 -4.45 49.86
CA LEU A 13 -2.57 -5.67 49.08
C LEU A 13 -3.43 -5.41 47.84
N ALA A 14 -4.56 -4.72 47.96
CA ALA A 14 -5.43 -4.40 46.83
C ALA A 14 -4.73 -3.51 45.78
N ALA A 15 -3.92 -2.54 46.20
CA ALA A 15 -3.10 -1.73 45.30
C ALA A 15 -2.02 -2.57 44.60
N SER A 16 -1.35 -3.48 45.31
CA SER A 16 -0.33 -4.36 44.71
C SER A 16 -0.91 -5.36 43.70
N LEU A 17 -2.12 -5.90 43.98
CA LEU A 17 -2.86 -6.76 43.06
C LEU A 17 -3.40 -5.99 41.86
N GLY A 18 -3.85 -4.75 42.05
CA GLY A 18 -4.27 -3.87 40.96
C GLY A 18 -3.13 -3.48 40.02
N LEU A 19 -1.93 -3.21 40.56
CA LEU A 19 -0.74 -2.96 39.74
C LEU A 19 -0.23 -4.21 39.00
N ALA A 20 -0.32 -5.40 39.61
CA ALA A 20 0.06 -6.66 38.96
C ALA A 20 -0.94 -7.10 37.86
N ALA A 21 -2.23 -6.75 38.01
CA ALA A 21 -3.23 -6.99 36.98
C ALA A 21 -3.08 -6.01 35.80
N ALA A 22 -2.66 -4.77 36.06
CA ALA A 22 -2.41 -3.77 35.01
C ALA A 22 -1.12 -4.03 34.20
N SER A 23 -0.11 -4.68 34.79
CA SER A 23 1.10 -5.10 34.06
C SER A 23 0.87 -6.33 33.17
N SER A 24 -0.15 -7.14 33.46
CA SER A 24 -0.53 -8.32 32.68
C SER A 24 -1.19 -7.99 31.33
N ALA A 25 -1.69 -6.76 31.15
CA ALA A 25 -2.37 -6.33 29.92
C ALA A 25 -1.40 -6.03 28.75
N TYR A 26 -0.08 -6.11 28.98
CA TYR A 26 0.96 -5.82 27.98
C TYR A 26 2.08 -6.86 27.93
N ALA A 27 1.88 -8.07 28.48
CA ALA A 27 2.82 -9.15 28.20
C ALA A 27 2.71 -9.50 26.71
N ALA A 28 3.60 -8.92 25.91
CA ALA A 28 3.75 -9.26 24.50
C ALA A 28 3.90 -10.77 24.39
N GLU A 29 2.98 -11.44 23.67
CA GLU A 29 3.05 -12.87 23.42
C GLU A 29 4.44 -13.22 22.85
N SER A 30 5.01 -14.35 23.29
CA SER A 30 6.23 -14.83 22.68
C SER A 30 5.96 -15.30 21.25
N LEU A 31 7.00 -15.38 20.42
CA LEU A 31 6.88 -15.94 19.08
C LEU A 31 6.26 -17.35 19.10
N GLN A 32 6.65 -18.17 20.09
CA GLN A 32 6.15 -19.53 20.28
C GLN A 32 4.65 -19.55 20.63
N ASP A 33 4.17 -18.60 21.43
CA ASP A 33 2.74 -18.48 21.77
C ASP A 33 1.93 -18.13 20.51
N VAL A 34 2.44 -17.20 19.69
CA VAL A 34 1.82 -16.81 18.42
C VAL A 34 1.78 -18.00 17.46
N MET A 35 2.89 -18.74 17.33
CA MET A 35 2.95 -19.93 16.48
C MET A 35 1.92 -20.97 16.89
N LYS A 36 1.84 -21.30 18.18
CA LYS A 36 0.90 -22.30 18.70
C LYS A 36 -0.55 -21.85 18.52
N ARG A 37 -0.86 -20.60 18.85
CA ARG A 37 -2.22 -20.04 18.76
C ARG A 37 -2.71 -19.95 17.32
N ARG A 38 -1.82 -19.63 16.37
CA ARG A 38 -2.15 -19.52 14.94
C ARG A 38 -1.89 -20.82 14.15
N ASN A 39 -1.45 -21.89 14.82
CA ASN A 39 -1.06 -23.15 14.19
C ASN A 39 -0.03 -22.97 13.04
N LEU A 40 1.00 -22.15 13.29
CA LEU A 40 2.04 -21.84 12.32
C LEU A 40 3.30 -22.69 12.54
N SER A 41 3.84 -23.20 11.46
CA SER A 41 5.17 -23.83 11.43
C SER A 41 6.28 -22.78 11.33
N GLN A 42 7.53 -23.20 11.55
CA GLN A 42 8.69 -22.33 11.29
C GLN A 42 8.81 -21.95 9.81
N GLN A 43 8.33 -22.79 8.89
CA GLN A 43 8.34 -22.50 7.45
C GLN A 43 7.36 -21.36 7.12
N ASP A 44 6.18 -21.33 7.76
CA ASP A 44 5.21 -20.25 7.58
C ASP A 44 5.78 -18.91 8.06
N LEU A 45 6.50 -18.91 9.19
CA LEU A 45 7.18 -17.71 9.68
C LEU A 45 8.30 -17.25 8.75
N LEU A 46 9.07 -18.18 8.17
CA LEU A 46 10.10 -17.85 7.20
C LEU A 46 9.48 -17.24 5.93
N ALA A 47 8.36 -17.79 5.45
CA ALA A 47 7.63 -17.23 4.32
C ALA A 47 7.11 -15.81 4.63
N ALA A 48 6.51 -15.61 5.81
CA ALA A 48 6.03 -14.30 6.25
C ALA A 48 7.18 -13.27 6.39
N ALA A 49 8.33 -13.70 6.91
CA ALA A 49 9.52 -12.84 7.04
C ALA A 49 10.07 -12.40 5.68
N LYS A 50 9.95 -13.23 4.64
CA LYS A 50 10.35 -12.88 3.26
C LYS A 50 9.45 -11.83 2.62
N THR A 51 8.18 -11.72 3.05
CA THR A 51 7.25 -10.71 2.50
C THR A 51 7.13 -9.46 3.39
N TYR A 52 7.64 -9.52 4.61
CA TYR A 52 7.54 -8.42 5.56
C TYR A 52 8.59 -7.35 5.30
N THR A 53 8.13 -6.11 5.08
CA THR A 53 9.01 -4.93 5.01
C THR A 53 8.75 -4.04 6.23
N PRO A 54 9.74 -3.85 7.13
CA PRO A 54 9.58 -3.03 8.32
C PRO A 54 9.33 -1.54 8.03
N SER A 55 8.73 -0.85 8.98
CA SER A 55 8.59 0.61 8.93
C SER A 55 9.95 1.30 8.76
N GLY A 56 10.01 2.32 7.90
CA GLY A 56 11.24 3.04 7.58
C GLY A 56 12.18 2.30 6.63
N LYS A 57 11.85 1.08 6.18
CA LYS A 57 12.57 0.37 5.12
C LYS A 57 11.88 0.54 3.78
N ARG A 58 12.67 0.49 2.71
CA ARG A 58 12.20 0.51 1.32
C ARG A 58 11.95 -0.91 0.83
N ASP A 59 10.97 -1.03 -0.04
CA ASP A 59 10.77 -2.22 -0.87
C ASP A 59 11.93 -2.41 -1.85
N GLU A 60 12.17 -3.65 -2.26
CA GLU A 60 13.27 -4.01 -3.16
C GLU A 60 12.96 -3.68 -4.61
N PHE A 61 11.69 -3.88 -5.01
CA PHE A 61 11.22 -3.57 -6.36
C PHE A 61 10.02 -2.64 -6.33
N ILE A 62 9.87 -1.88 -7.42
CA ILE A 62 8.66 -1.12 -7.73
C ILE A 62 7.97 -1.84 -8.88
N ALA A 63 6.68 -2.11 -8.70
CA ALA A 63 5.83 -2.66 -9.74
C ALA A 63 4.87 -1.59 -10.26
N PHE A 64 4.76 -1.51 -11.58
CA PHE A 64 3.74 -0.73 -12.27
C PHE A 64 2.67 -1.70 -12.77
N SER A 65 1.46 -1.57 -12.25
CA SER A 65 0.33 -2.42 -12.62
C SER A 65 -0.76 -1.61 -13.30
N SER A 66 -1.44 -2.25 -14.25
CA SER A 66 -2.70 -1.74 -14.76
C SER A 66 -3.70 -1.59 -13.61
N GLY A 67 -4.54 -0.54 -13.69
CA GLY A 67 -5.72 -0.36 -12.86
C GLY A 67 -6.99 -0.97 -13.47
N GLY A 68 -6.90 -1.62 -14.63
CA GLY A 68 -8.04 -2.14 -15.38
C GLY A 68 -8.97 -1.02 -15.83
N GLN A 69 -10.27 -1.25 -15.66
CA GLN A 69 -11.37 -0.35 -16.05
C GLN A 69 -11.43 0.95 -15.25
N SER A 70 -10.55 1.11 -14.26
CA SER A 70 -10.37 2.38 -13.57
C SER A 70 -9.62 3.41 -14.42
N GLY A 71 -8.79 2.96 -15.37
CA GLY A 71 -8.10 3.82 -16.33
C GLY A 71 -6.80 4.47 -15.82
N GLN A 72 -6.29 4.03 -14.67
CA GLN A 72 -5.04 4.51 -14.06
C GLN A 72 -3.94 3.43 -14.02
N ILE A 73 -2.74 3.81 -13.56
CA ILE A 73 -1.66 2.87 -13.21
C ILE A 73 -1.50 2.85 -11.68
N ILE A 74 -1.34 1.66 -11.12
CA ILE A 74 -1.06 1.44 -9.70
C ILE A 74 0.43 1.17 -9.53
N VAL A 75 1.11 1.98 -8.73
CA VAL A 75 2.50 1.78 -8.34
C VAL A 75 2.53 1.19 -6.95
N TYR A 76 3.14 0.01 -6.79
CA TYR A 76 3.29 -0.63 -5.48
C TYR A 76 4.69 -1.20 -5.26
N GLY A 77 5.07 -1.31 -3.99
CA GLY A 77 6.34 -1.89 -3.58
C GLY A 77 6.27 -3.41 -3.45
N VAL A 78 7.34 -4.11 -3.80
CA VAL A 78 7.50 -5.56 -3.58
C VAL A 78 8.71 -5.77 -2.66
N PRO A 79 8.58 -6.52 -1.55
CA PRO A 79 7.52 -7.51 -1.32
C PRO A 79 6.37 -7.06 -0.42
N SER A 80 6.34 -5.81 0.07
CA SER A 80 5.30 -5.37 1.02
C SER A 80 3.90 -5.29 0.42
N MET A 81 3.78 -5.23 -0.91
CA MET A 81 2.54 -5.06 -1.66
C MET A 81 1.76 -3.79 -1.29
N ARG A 82 2.44 -2.79 -0.69
CA ARG A 82 1.83 -1.50 -0.35
C ARG A 82 1.74 -0.64 -1.60
N ILE A 83 0.57 -0.05 -1.82
CA ILE A 83 0.36 0.94 -2.87
C ILE A 83 1.12 2.21 -2.48
N LEU A 84 1.99 2.65 -3.38
CA LEU A 84 2.82 3.84 -3.22
C LEU A 84 2.18 5.05 -3.91
N LYS A 85 1.56 4.84 -5.08
CA LYS A 85 0.96 5.92 -5.87
C LYS A 85 -0.04 5.35 -6.88
N TYR A 86 -1.07 6.14 -7.19
CA TYR A 86 -1.85 5.99 -8.41
C TYR A 86 -1.42 7.07 -9.41
N LEU A 87 -1.11 6.68 -10.64
CA LEU A 87 -0.82 7.61 -11.72
C LEU A 87 -2.07 7.75 -12.58
N ALA A 88 -2.62 8.95 -12.63
CA ALA A 88 -3.76 9.24 -13.49
C ALA A 88 -3.32 9.19 -14.96
N VAL A 89 -4.12 8.55 -15.83
CA VAL A 89 -3.79 8.37 -17.25
C VAL A 89 -4.98 8.72 -18.13
N PHE A 90 -6.01 7.88 -18.14
CA PHE A 90 -7.15 7.99 -19.05
C PHE A 90 -8.42 8.53 -18.38
N THR A 91 -8.51 8.39 -17.06
CA THR A 91 -9.64 8.82 -16.25
C THR A 91 -9.24 10.08 -15.47
N PRO A 92 -10.08 11.15 -15.46
CA PRO A 92 -9.88 12.29 -14.57
C PRO A 92 -9.83 11.85 -13.11
N GLU A 93 -8.83 12.33 -12.36
CA GLU A 93 -8.63 12.01 -10.95
C GLU A 93 -8.69 13.29 -10.10
N PRO A 94 -9.86 13.62 -9.50
CA PRO A 94 -10.08 14.91 -8.84
C PRO A 94 -9.19 15.15 -7.63
N TRP A 95 -8.80 14.10 -6.91
CA TRP A 95 -7.92 14.24 -5.75
C TRP A 95 -6.47 14.61 -6.14
N GLN A 96 -6.07 14.33 -7.39
CA GLN A 96 -4.78 14.74 -7.96
C GLN A 96 -4.87 16.05 -8.74
N GLY A 97 -6.07 16.49 -9.11
CA GLY A 97 -6.30 17.60 -10.03
C GLY A 97 -6.23 17.21 -11.53
N TYR A 98 -5.80 15.99 -11.86
CA TYR A 98 -5.68 15.54 -13.25
C TYR A 98 -7.06 15.46 -13.93
N GLY A 99 -7.20 16.15 -15.06
CA GLY A 99 -8.47 16.39 -15.76
C GLY A 99 -9.23 17.63 -15.29
N PHE A 100 -8.67 18.43 -14.36
CA PHE A 100 -9.30 19.63 -13.80
C PHE A 100 -8.48 20.91 -14.01
N ASP A 101 -7.17 20.80 -14.23
CA ASP A 101 -6.31 21.87 -14.74
C ASP A 101 -6.27 21.93 -16.28
N GLU A 102 -5.70 22.98 -16.86
CA GLU A 102 -5.71 23.20 -18.30
C GLU A 102 -4.73 22.27 -19.03
N GLU A 103 -3.60 21.96 -18.40
CA GLU A 103 -2.54 21.12 -18.94
C GLU A 103 -3.01 19.66 -19.07
N SER A 104 -3.60 19.10 -18.03
CA SER A 104 -4.10 17.72 -18.04
C SER A 104 -5.35 17.55 -18.88
N LYS A 105 -6.23 18.57 -18.94
CA LYS A 105 -7.33 18.60 -19.92
C LYS A 105 -6.80 18.58 -21.35
N ALA A 106 -5.74 19.33 -21.64
CA ALA A 106 -5.12 19.32 -22.96
C ALA A 106 -4.54 17.94 -23.31
N VAL A 107 -3.95 17.23 -22.36
CA VAL A 107 -3.49 15.83 -22.54
C VAL A 107 -4.68 14.90 -22.82
N LEU A 108 -5.72 14.93 -22.00
CA LEU A 108 -6.91 14.09 -22.18
C LEU A 108 -7.63 14.38 -23.51
N ALA A 109 -7.65 15.63 -23.94
CA ALA A 109 -8.27 16.06 -25.20
C ALA A 109 -7.58 15.45 -26.43
N GLN A 110 -6.29 15.09 -26.36
CA GLN A 110 -5.60 14.38 -27.45
C GLN A 110 -6.19 12.99 -27.70
N GLY A 111 -6.84 12.40 -26.69
CA GLY A 111 -7.52 11.11 -26.76
C GLY A 111 -8.99 11.18 -27.14
N ARG A 112 -9.50 12.33 -27.63
CA ARG A 112 -10.89 12.46 -28.09
C ARG A 112 -11.17 11.55 -29.29
N ILE A 113 -12.35 10.96 -29.31
CA ILE A 113 -12.84 10.13 -30.42
C ILE A 113 -14.08 10.80 -30.99
N ASP A 114 -14.10 11.05 -32.30
CA ASP A 114 -15.19 11.72 -33.01
C ASP A 114 -15.62 13.06 -32.35
N GLY A 115 -14.64 13.81 -31.85
CA GLY A 115 -14.84 15.08 -31.16
C GLY A 115 -15.42 14.98 -29.74
N LYS A 116 -15.59 13.76 -29.19
CA LYS A 116 -16.13 13.54 -27.85
C LYS A 116 -15.03 13.37 -26.83
N ASP A 117 -15.24 13.98 -25.67
CA ASP A 117 -14.42 13.76 -24.47
C ASP A 117 -14.60 12.33 -23.96
N ILE A 118 -13.47 11.68 -23.64
CA ILE A 118 -13.44 10.34 -23.08
C ILE A 118 -12.89 10.45 -21.66
N THR A 119 -13.77 10.31 -20.68
CA THR A 119 -13.48 10.53 -19.24
C THR A 119 -13.29 9.22 -18.45
N TRP A 120 -12.99 8.13 -19.14
CA TRP A 120 -12.79 6.80 -18.54
C TRP A 120 -11.80 6.01 -19.39
N GLY A 121 -11.30 4.88 -18.89
CA GLY A 121 -10.45 4.00 -19.68
C GLY A 121 -10.34 2.59 -19.10
N ASP A 122 -9.76 1.68 -19.87
CA ASP A 122 -9.50 0.30 -19.47
C ASP A 122 -8.02 -0.03 -19.76
N THR A 123 -7.17 0.13 -18.74
CA THR A 123 -5.72 -0.10 -18.83
C THR A 123 -5.39 -1.59 -18.76
N HIS A 124 -4.43 -2.10 -19.56
CA HIS A 124 -4.07 -3.53 -19.51
C HIS A 124 -2.56 -3.78 -19.38
N HIS A 125 -1.74 -3.26 -20.29
CA HIS A 125 -0.35 -3.69 -20.44
C HIS A 125 0.61 -2.52 -20.18
N PRO A 126 1.03 -2.26 -18.93
CA PRO A 126 2.14 -1.35 -18.64
C PRO A 126 3.47 -1.96 -19.13
N ALA A 127 4.28 -1.19 -19.84
CA ALA A 127 5.61 -1.59 -20.28
C ALA A 127 6.62 -0.46 -20.07
N ILE A 128 7.74 -0.75 -19.40
CA ILE A 128 8.82 0.23 -19.16
C ILE A 128 9.72 0.25 -20.39
N SER A 129 10.23 1.43 -20.76
CA SER A 129 11.20 1.56 -21.84
C SER A 129 12.50 0.79 -21.55
N GLU A 130 13.11 0.31 -22.62
CA GLU A 130 14.34 -0.46 -22.58
C GLU A 130 15.39 0.13 -23.52
N THR A 131 16.64 0.10 -23.09
CA THR A 131 17.82 0.32 -23.92
C THR A 131 18.66 -0.95 -23.89
N GLU A 132 18.96 -1.52 -25.05
CA GLU A 132 19.72 -2.78 -25.18
C GLU A 132 19.10 -3.97 -24.40
N GLY A 133 17.77 -4.01 -24.31
CA GLY A 133 17.02 -5.07 -23.63
C GLY A 133 17.09 -5.00 -22.10
N GLN A 134 17.49 -3.85 -21.54
CA GLN A 134 17.46 -3.57 -20.11
C GLN A 134 16.55 -2.37 -19.86
N TYR A 135 15.73 -2.44 -18.81
CA TYR A 135 14.89 -1.31 -18.41
C TYR A 135 15.76 -0.08 -18.14
N ASP A 136 15.50 1.00 -18.86
CA ASP A 136 16.24 2.25 -18.71
C ASP A 136 15.52 3.28 -17.82
N GLY A 137 14.26 2.99 -17.45
CA GLY A 137 13.49 3.78 -16.50
C GLY A 137 13.12 5.18 -17.01
N GLN A 138 13.12 5.41 -18.32
CA GLN A 138 12.80 6.73 -18.89
C GLN A 138 11.29 6.93 -19.05
N PHE A 139 10.59 5.95 -19.59
CA PHE A 139 9.17 6.03 -19.91
C PHE A 139 8.43 4.76 -19.51
N LEU A 140 7.13 4.90 -19.32
CA LEU A 140 6.19 3.80 -19.22
C LEU A 140 5.08 3.98 -20.25
N PHE A 141 4.83 2.95 -21.05
CA PHE A 141 3.76 2.90 -22.04
C PHE A 141 2.59 2.08 -21.49
N ILE A 142 1.36 2.51 -21.75
CA ILE A 142 0.16 1.75 -21.40
C ILE A 142 -0.97 1.97 -22.40
N ASN A 143 -1.71 0.90 -22.69
CA ASN A 143 -2.87 0.94 -23.59
C ASN A 143 -4.17 1.24 -22.84
N ASP A 144 -5.13 1.83 -23.55
CA ASP A 144 -6.55 1.78 -23.24
C ASP A 144 -7.25 0.82 -24.22
N LYS A 145 -7.85 -0.25 -23.69
CA LYS A 145 -8.56 -1.25 -24.48
C LYS A 145 -9.95 -0.77 -24.90
N ALA A 146 -10.61 -0.01 -24.04
CA ALA A 146 -11.98 0.41 -24.25
C ALA A 146 -12.09 1.47 -25.35
N ASN A 147 -11.12 2.39 -25.37
CA ASN A 147 -11.02 3.45 -26.34
C ASN A 147 -9.59 3.37 -26.91
N PRO A 148 -9.38 3.11 -28.21
CA PRO A 148 -8.09 2.72 -28.78
C PRO A 148 -7.04 3.84 -28.69
N ARG A 149 -6.46 3.99 -27.50
CA ARG A 149 -5.50 5.02 -27.12
C ARG A 149 -4.27 4.38 -26.51
N LEU A 150 -3.14 5.09 -26.61
CA LEU A 150 -1.89 4.74 -25.95
C LEU A 150 -1.41 5.97 -25.18
N ALA A 151 -0.96 5.77 -23.95
CA ALA A 151 -0.37 6.81 -23.14
C ALA A 151 1.12 6.53 -22.89
N VAL A 152 1.87 7.61 -22.72
CA VAL A 152 3.27 7.61 -22.29
C VAL A 152 3.36 8.38 -20.99
N VAL A 153 4.01 7.79 -19.99
CA VAL A 153 4.30 8.41 -18.71
C VAL A 153 5.81 8.62 -18.63
N ASP A 154 6.25 9.85 -18.35
CA ASP A 154 7.66 10.14 -18.05
C ASP A 154 7.96 9.72 -16.60
N LEU A 155 9.03 8.95 -16.40
CA LEU A 155 9.43 8.40 -15.11
C LEU A 155 10.61 9.15 -14.45
N ARG A 156 11.12 10.22 -15.07
CA ARG A 156 12.29 10.97 -14.61
C ARG A 156 11.98 12.08 -13.61
#